data_AF-A0A3M1T1S1-F1
#
_entry.id   AF-A0A3M1T1S1-F1
#
_cell.length_a   1.000
_cell.length_b   1.000
_cell.length_c   1.000
_cell.angle_alpha   90.00
_cell.angle_beta   90.00
_cell.angle_gamma   90.00
#
_symmetry.space_group_name_H-M   'P 1'
#
loop_
_entity.id
_entity.type
_entity.pdbx_description
1 polymer ?
#
loop_
_entity_poly.entity_id
_entity_poly.type
_entity_poly.pdbx_seq_one_letter_code
_entity_poly.pdbx_strand_id
1 'polypeptide(L)'
;MLRVLTLAMVFFCVALTPVLGKDRPTKKGPKAEQKAEKPDVIVVDVNGKLQLTSYSKLKEFKKKLMEDYKRAVKEYSAAKKKARKNKEAFDEPKPKKPKVKVLSRRPLSQADAEALLAKIEEERRKAKARKARKGRKKGKQDEEAGEDTGVPPQGDDPEDSDEEPAGDR
;
A
#
# COMPACT_ATOMS: atom_id res chain seq x y z
N MET A 1 25.55 14.17 41.87
CA MET A 1 26.05 15.56 41.93
C MET A 1 27.43 15.61 41.28
N LEU A 2 27.56 16.23 40.10
CA LEU A 2 28.86 16.55 39.51
C LEU A 2 28.75 17.85 38.70
N ARG A 3 29.79 18.68 38.84
CA ARG A 3 29.81 20.13 38.66
C ARG A 3 29.98 20.56 37.19
N VAL A 4 29.17 21.53 36.79
CA VAL A 4 29.56 22.83 36.19
C VAL A 4 30.78 22.85 35.26
N LEU A 5 30.56 23.18 33.97
CA LEU A 5 31.49 24.07 33.25
C LEU A 5 30.74 24.87 32.17
N THR A 6 30.53 26.14 32.48
CA THR A 6 30.20 27.25 31.58
C THR A 6 31.36 27.52 30.62
N LEU A 7 31.07 27.67 29.32
CA LEU A 7 31.94 28.42 28.41
C LEU A 7 31.09 29.31 27.51
N ALA A 8 31.25 30.61 27.70
CA ALA A 8 30.70 31.67 26.88
C ALA A 8 31.63 31.96 25.68
N MET A 9 31.06 32.18 24.50
CA MET A 9 31.66 32.89 23.37
C MET A 9 30.52 33.60 22.64
N VAL A 10 30.26 34.89 22.91
CA VAL A 10 30.96 36.09 22.44
C VAL A 10 30.88 36.25 20.91
N PHE A 11 29.99 37.16 20.52
CA PHE A 11 30.06 38.12 19.41
C PHE A 11 30.48 37.64 18.02
N PHE A 12 29.51 37.67 17.11
CA PHE A 12 29.79 38.09 15.74
C PHE A 12 28.68 39.04 15.24
N CYS A 13 28.86 40.33 15.54
CA CYS A 13 28.17 41.42 14.85
C CYS A 13 28.66 41.45 13.40
N VAL A 14 27.80 41.10 12.44
CA VAL A 14 28.04 41.44 11.03
C VAL A 14 27.14 42.61 10.67
N ALA A 15 27.80 43.62 10.13
CA ALA A 15 27.35 44.97 9.90
C ALA A 15 26.06 45.08 9.09
N LEU A 16 25.18 45.95 9.58
CA LEU A 16 24.14 46.62 8.81
C LEU A 16 24.74 47.82 8.05
N THR A 17 24.16 48.11 6.89
CA THR A 17 24.22 49.33 6.03
C THR A 17 25.13 49.27 4.78
N PRO A 18 24.85 50.06 3.72
CA PRO A 18 23.54 50.41 3.12
C PRO A 18 23.58 50.40 1.56
N VAL A 19 22.44 50.30 0.87
CA VAL A 19 22.27 50.97 -0.45
C VAL A 19 20.82 51.47 -0.56
N LEU A 20 20.64 52.76 -0.26
CA LEU A 20 19.46 53.54 -0.61
C LEU A 20 19.72 54.20 -1.98
N GLY A 21 18.78 54.02 -2.92
CA GLY A 21 18.50 55.01 -3.97
C GLY A 21 18.86 54.62 -5.41
N LYS A 22 17.84 54.26 -6.20
CA LYS A 22 17.48 55.02 -7.42
C LYS A 22 16.09 54.63 -7.93
N ASP A 23 15.14 55.55 -7.75
CA ASP A 23 13.84 55.54 -8.42
C ASP A 23 13.96 55.51 -9.94
N ARG A 24 13.21 54.61 -10.59
CA ARG A 24 12.57 54.88 -11.88
C ARG A 24 11.17 54.25 -11.94
N PRO A 25 10.16 54.98 -12.43
CA PRO A 25 8.77 54.53 -12.48
C PRO A 25 8.54 53.68 -13.73
N THR A 26 8.03 52.45 -13.56
CA THR A 26 7.38 51.73 -14.66
C THR A 26 5.98 51.28 -14.26
N LYS A 27 5.06 52.17 -14.60
CA LYS A 27 3.66 51.94 -14.95
C LYS A 27 3.48 50.56 -15.61
N LYS A 28 2.89 49.60 -14.91
CA LYS A 28 2.15 48.43 -15.45
C LYS A 28 1.28 47.89 -14.33
N GLY A 29 -0.03 47.94 -14.52
CA GLY A 29 -1.03 47.58 -13.52
C GLY A 29 -0.90 46.14 -13.03
N PRO A 30 -1.59 45.78 -11.94
CA PRO A 30 -1.67 44.40 -11.47
C PRO A 30 -2.49 43.60 -12.48
N LYS A 31 -1.86 43.15 -13.56
CA LYS A 31 -2.30 41.93 -14.24
C LYS A 31 -1.94 40.83 -13.26
N ALA A 32 -2.93 40.38 -12.50
CA ALA A 32 -2.87 39.14 -11.76
C ALA A 32 -2.53 38.04 -12.78
N GLU A 33 -1.24 37.81 -13.00
CA GLU A 33 -0.73 36.58 -13.57
C GLU A 33 -1.18 35.50 -12.59
N GLN A 34 -2.31 34.87 -12.91
CA GLN A 34 -2.59 33.53 -12.48
C GLN A 34 -1.38 32.71 -12.90
N LYS A 35 -0.41 32.56 -11.98
CA LYS A 35 0.71 31.66 -12.13
C LYS A 35 0.07 30.34 -12.52
N ALA A 36 0.24 29.93 -13.78
CA ALA A 36 -0.20 28.64 -14.26
C ALA A 36 0.33 27.61 -13.26
N GLU A 37 -0.56 27.11 -12.43
CA GLU A 37 -0.21 26.20 -11.34
C GLU A 37 0.34 24.97 -12.04
N LYS A 38 1.66 24.77 -11.92
CA LYS A 38 2.32 23.68 -12.61
C LYS A 38 1.61 22.40 -12.17
N PRO A 39 1.27 21.49 -13.09
CA PRO A 39 0.67 20.22 -12.72
C PRO A 39 1.58 19.55 -11.70
N ASP A 40 1.08 19.32 -10.48
CA ASP A 40 1.80 18.66 -9.38
C ASP A 40 1.05 17.42 -8.90
N VAL A 41 -0.07 17.03 -9.53
CA VAL A 41 -0.89 15.92 -9.04
C VAL A 41 -0.46 14.61 -9.70
N ILE A 42 -0.40 13.53 -8.93
CA ILE A 42 -0.16 12.18 -9.43
C ILE A 42 -1.17 11.18 -8.85
N VAL A 43 -1.48 10.17 -9.65
CA VAL A 43 -2.34 9.06 -9.25
C VAL A 43 -1.49 7.92 -8.72
N VAL A 44 -1.80 7.46 -7.52
CA VAL A 44 -1.06 6.41 -6.83
C VAL A 44 -2.03 5.32 -6.38
N ASP A 45 -1.65 4.07 -6.60
CA ASP A 45 -2.33 2.90 -6.07
C ASP A 45 -1.63 2.45 -4.78
N VAL A 46 -2.36 2.52 -3.66
CA VAL A 46 -1.91 2.06 -2.34
C VAL A 46 -2.72 0.82 -1.96
N ASN A 47 -2.07 -0.35 -1.99
CA ASN A 47 -2.70 -1.62 -1.62
C ASN A 47 -4.02 -1.93 -2.37
N GLY A 48 -4.17 -1.47 -3.61
CA GLY A 48 -5.38 -1.64 -4.41
C GLY A 48 -6.38 -0.50 -4.30
N LYS A 49 -6.11 0.55 -3.52
CA LYS A 49 -6.93 1.77 -3.45
C LYS A 49 -6.25 2.91 -4.20
N LEU A 50 -6.95 3.48 -5.17
CA LEU A 50 -6.47 4.64 -5.93
C LEU A 50 -6.59 5.90 -5.07
N GLN A 51 -5.54 6.71 -5.06
CA GLN A 51 -5.47 7.98 -4.35
C GLN A 51 -4.75 9.02 -5.19
N LEU A 52 -5.15 10.28 -5.03
CA LEU A 52 -4.48 11.44 -5.59
C LEU A 52 -3.51 11.98 -4.55
N THR A 53 -2.27 12.25 -4.94
CA THR A 53 -1.30 12.93 -4.10
C THR A 53 -0.49 13.92 -4.92
N SER A 54 0.05 14.95 -4.27
CA SER A 54 1.04 15.81 -4.89
C SER A 54 2.34 15.04 -5.15
N TYR A 55 2.99 15.28 -6.28
CA TYR A 55 4.26 14.69 -6.68
C TYR A 55 5.36 15.12 -5.70
N SER A 56 5.37 16.39 -5.33
CA SER A 56 6.28 16.96 -4.33
C SER A 56 6.20 16.24 -2.97
N LYS A 57 5.02 15.78 -2.56
CA LYS A 57 4.78 15.11 -1.27
C LYS A 57 4.89 13.58 -1.33
N LEU A 58 5.13 13.00 -2.50
CA LEU A 58 5.17 11.54 -2.68
C LEU A 58 6.22 10.85 -1.81
N LYS A 59 7.40 11.47 -1.66
CA LYS A 59 8.50 10.89 -0.86
C LYS A 59 8.14 10.84 0.62
N GLU A 60 7.55 11.91 1.16
CA GLU A 60 7.07 11.97 2.54
C GLU A 60 5.92 11.00 2.75
N PHE A 61 4.99 10.92 1.81
CA PHE A 61 3.87 9.98 1.85
C PHE A 61 4.36 8.52 1.93
N LYS A 62 5.33 8.13 1.10
CA LYS A 62 5.94 6.79 1.15
C LYS A 62 6.65 6.53 2.48
N LYS A 63 7.32 7.53 3.06
CA LYS A 63 7.97 7.42 4.37
C LYS A 63 6.94 7.18 5.48
N LYS A 64 5.88 8.00 5.54
CA LYS A 64 4.80 7.86 6.52
C LYS A 64 4.16 6.46 6.47
N LEU A 65 3.82 5.96 5.27
CA LEU A 65 3.29 4.60 5.12
C LEU A 65 4.24 3.52 5.65
N MET A 66 5.54 3.69 5.47
CA MET A 66 6.54 2.75 5.99
C MET A 66 6.72 2.87 7.51
N GLU A 67 6.59 4.07 8.07
CA GLU A 67 6.60 4.30 9.52
C GLU A 67 5.39 3.67 10.18
N ASP A 68 4.20 3.87 9.63
CA ASP A 68 2.96 3.25 10.08
C ASP A 68 3.05 1.72 10.02
N TYR A 69 3.60 1.18 8.94
CA TYR A 69 3.85 -0.26 8.83
C TYR A 69 4.81 -0.78 9.90
N LYS A 70 5.91 -0.07 10.17
CA LYS A 70 6.86 -0.46 11.23
C LYS A 70 6.19 -0.43 12.60
N ARG A 71 5.34 0.57 12.85
CA ARG A 71 4.56 0.67 14.09
C ARG A 71 3.59 -0.51 14.22
N ALA A 72 2.82 -0.81 13.19
CA ALA A 72 1.90 -1.94 13.17
C ALA A 72 2.62 -3.29 13.39
N VAL A 73 3.80 -3.49 12.79
CA VAL A 73 4.60 -4.70 13.02
C VAL A 73 5.08 -4.81 14.47
N LYS A 74 5.47 -3.69 15.08
CA LYS A 74 5.86 -3.66 16.51
C LYS A 74 4.66 -4.00 17.40
N GLU A 75 3.52 -3.37 17.18
CA GLU A 75 2.28 -3.62 17.94
C GLU A 75 1.83 -5.08 17.80
N TYR A 76 1.81 -5.61 16.57
CA TYR A 76 1.54 -7.03 16.31
C TYR A 76 2.50 -7.96 17.06
N SER A 77 3.80 -7.66 17.03
CA SER A 77 4.79 -8.49 17.73
C SER A 77 4.62 -8.44 19.25
N ALA A 78 4.19 -7.30 19.79
CA ALA A 78 3.89 -7.14 21.21
C ALA A 78 2.62 -7.88 21.60
N ALA A 79 1.55 -7.77 20.80
CA ALA A 79 0.29 -8.49 20.99
C ALA A 79 0.50 -10.01 20.95
N LYS A 80 1.21 -10.51 19.93
CA LYS A 80 1.59 -11.93 19.82
C LYS A 80 2.35 -12.43 21.05
N LYS A 81 3.29 -11.63 21.58
CA LYS A 81 4.03 -11.98 22.80
C LYS A 81 3.13 -12.00 24.04
N LYS A 82 2.18 -11.06 24.16
CA LYS A 82 1.22 -11.01 25.27
C LYS A 82 0.28 -12.22 25.24
N ALA A 83 -0.34 -12.50 24.10
CA ALA A 83 -1.21 -13.68 23.93
C ALA A 83 -0.46 -14.98 24.27
N ARG A 84 0.79 -15.13 23.79
CA ARG A 84 1.64 -16.28 24.15
C ARG A 84 1.90 -16.40 25.65
N LYS A 85 2.13 -15.29 26.36
CA LYS A 85 2.32 -15.29 27.82
C LYS A 85 1.04 -15.66 28.58
N ASN A 86 -0.10 -15.22 28.09
CA ASN A 86 -1.42 -15.51 28.65
C ASN A 86 -1.97 -16.88 28.23
N LYS A 87 -1.25 -17.63 27.37
CA LYS A 87 -1.70 -18.89 26.75
C LYS A 87 -2.99 -18.74 25.95
N GLU A 88 -3.23 -17.55 25.40
CA GLU A 88 -4.37 -17.26 24.52
C GLU A 88 -4.00 -17.52 23.05
N ALA A 89 -4.97 -17.94 22.26
CA ALA A 89 -4.82 -18.04 20.80
C ALA A 89 -4.61 -16.63 20.21
N PHE A 90 -3.76 -16.54 19.18
CA PHE A 90 -3.45 -15.28 18.50
C PHE A 90 -3.64 -15.45 17.00
N ASP A 91 -4.86 -15.18 16.55
CA ASP A 91 -5.30 -15.35 15.16
C ASP A 91 -5.19 -14.07 14.33
N GLU A 92 -4.70 -12.97 14.92
CA GLU A 92 -4.50 -11.74 14.17
C GLU A 92 -3.50 -11.99 13.03
N PRO A 93 -3.81 -11.53 11.80
CA PRO A 93 -2.92 -11.69 10.68
C PRO A 93 -1.76 -10.70 10.76
N LYS A 94 -0.58 -11.15 10.33
CA LYS A 94 0.61 -10.28 10.27
C LYS A 94 0.35 -9.06 9.38
N PRO A 95 0.72 -7.84 9.82
CA PRO A 95 0.64 -6.64 8.99
C PRO A 95 1.39 -6.83 7.67
N LYS A 96 0.76 -6.43 6.56
CA LYS A 96 1.34 -6.52 5.22
C LYS A 96 2.06 -5.21 4.87
N LYS A 97 3.24 -5.31 4.26
CA LYS A 97 4.00 -4.14 3.81
C LYS A 97 3.19 -3.36 2.74
N PRO A 98 3.02 -2.04 2.89
CA PRO A 98 2.28 -1.24 1.92
C PRO A 98 2.98 -1.26 0.56
N LYS A 99 2.21 -1.55 -0.49
CA LYS A 99 2.64 -1.47 -1.88
C LYS A 99 2.10 -0.18 -2.48
N VAL A 100 3.02 0.70 -2.88
CA VAL A 100 2.71 1.99 -3.49
C VAL A 100 3.15 1.94 -4.94
N LYS A 101 2.18 1.90 -5.87
CA LYS A 101 2.43 1.93 -7.30
C LYS A 101 2.02 3.29 -7.86
N VAL A 102 2.97 4.01 -8.44
CA VAL A 102 2.69 5.27 -9.13
C VAL A 102 2.18 4.93 -10.53
N LEU A 103 1.00 5.44 -10.88
CA LEU A 103 0.33 5.10 -12.14
C LEU A 103 0.63 6.11 -13.24
N SER A 104 0.89 7.37 -12.89
CA SER A 104 1.35 8.41 -13.80
C SER A 104 2.85 8.67 -13.63
N ARG A 105 3.64 8.54 -14.71
CA ARG A 105 5.09 8.84 -14.67
C ARG A 105 5.37 10.35 -14.58
N ARG A 106 4.43 11.17 -15.04
CA ARG A 106 4.51 12.63 -15.03
C ARG A 106 3.41 13.19 -14.12
N PRO A 107 3.66 14.34 -13.48
CA PRO A 107 2.60 15.13 -12.87
C PRO A 107 1.54 15.51 -13.91
N LEU A 108 0.29 15.43 -13.50
CA LEU A 108 -0.90 15.74 -14.27
C LEU A 108 -1.60 16.96 -13.67
N SER A 109 -2.43 17.62 -14.48
CA SER A 109 -3.38 18.58 -13.93
C SER A 109 -4.38 17.85 -13.03
N GLN A 110 -5.07 18.56 -12.15
CA GLN A 110 -6.08 17.94 -11.30
C GLN A 110 -7.18 17.26 -12.13
N ALA A 111 -7.68 17.94 -13.17
CA ALA A 111 -8.70 17.39 -14.07
C ALA A 111 -8.21 16.12 -14.79
N ASP A 112 -6.98 16.12 -15.29
CA ASP A 112 -6.42 14.93 -15.97
C ASP A 112 -6.19 13.77 -15.00
N ALA A 113 -5.78 14.06 -13.76
CA ALA A 113 -5.57 13.06 -12.74
C ALA A 113 -6.89 12.41 -12.28
N GLU A 114 -7.95 13.21 -12.15
CA GLU A 114 -9.32 12.73 -11.87
C GLU A 114 -9.88 11.91 -13.05
N ALA A 115 -9.69 12.37 -14.29
CA ALA A 115 -10.09 11.62 -15.48
C ALA A 115 -9.36 10.27 -15.58
N LEU A 116 -8.06 10.25 -15.28
CA LEU A 116 -7.27 9.02 -15.24
C LEU A 116 -7.77 8.08 -14.13
N LEU A 117 -8.09 8.61 -12.95
CA LEU A 117 -8.63 7.83 -11.83
C LEU A 117 -9.96 7.18 -12.23
N ALA A 118 -10.90 7.94 -12.78
CA ALA A 118 -12.19 7.44 -13.25
C ALA A 118 -12.03 6.34 -14.31
N LYS A 119 -11.13 6.54 -15.28
CA LYS A 119 -10.85 5.53 -16.32
C LYS A 119 -10.33 4.22 -15.72
N ILE A 120 -9.42 4.28 -14.76
CA ILE A 120 -8.85 3.08 -14.13
C ILE A 120 -9.92 2.36 -13.29
N GLU A 121 -10.79 3.09 -12.60
CA GLU A 121 -11.90 2.50 -11.85
C GLU A 121 -12.90 1.79 -12.77
N GLU A 122 -13.22 2.41 -13.90
CA GLU A 122 -14.10 1.82 -14.91
C GLU A 122 -13.48 0.54 -15.50
N GLU A 123 -12.20 0.57 -15.86
CA GLU A 123 -11.47 -0.61 -16.34
C GLU A 123 -11.44 -1.73 -15.28
N ARG A 124 -11.24 -1.39 -14.01
CA ARG A 124 -11.32 -2.36 -12.90
C ARG A 124 -12.70 -2.96 -12.76
N ARG A 125 -13.77 -2.16 -12.89
CA ARG A 125 -15.16 -2.64 -12.85
C ARG A 125 -15.44 -3.58 -14.02
N LYS A 126 -15.06 -3.20 -15.24
CA LYS A 126 -15.18 -4.02 -16.45
C LYS A 126 -14.40 -5.34 -16.32
N ALA A 127 -13.16 -5.29 -15.82
CA ALA A 127 -12.34 -6.48 -15.61
C ALA A 127 -12.96 -7.44 -14.57
N LYS A 128 -13.48 -6.92 -13.45
CA LYS A 128 -14.21 -7.73 -12.46
C LYS A 128 -15.43 -8.41 -13.09
N ALA A 129 -16.23 -7.69 -13.87
CA ALA A 129 -17.39 -8.25 -14.56
C ALA A 129 -17.01 -9.34 -15.57
N ARG A 130 -15.93 -9.15 -16.35
CA ARG A 130 -15.42 -10.16 -17.30
C ARG A 130 -14.93 -11.42 -16.58
N LYS A 131 -14.23 -11.29 -15.44
CA LYS A 131 -13.78 -12.43 -14.64
C LYS A 131 -14.96 -13.21 -14.05
N ALA A 132 -15.99 -12.54 -13.55
CA ALA A 132 -17.21 -13.18 -13.06
C ALA A 132 -17.92 -13.99 -14.16
N ARG A 133 -17.99 -13.44 -15.40
CA ARG A 133 -18.58 -14.14 -16.55
C ARG A 133 -17.76 -15.36 -16.99
N LYS A 134 -16.43 -15.30 -16.97
CA LYS A 134 -15.56 -16.45 -17.29
C LYS A 134 -15.63 -17.56 -16.24
N GLY A 135 -15.70 -17.21 -14.96
CA GLY A 135 -15.86 -18.19 -13.87
C GLY A 135 -17.17 -18.98 -13.97
N ARG A 136 -18.27 -18.30 -14.33
CA ARG A 136 -19.59 -18.92 -14.49
C ARG A 136 -19.71 -19.85 -15.71
N LYS A 137 -18.85 -19.70 -16.73
CA LYS A 137 -18.82 -20.58 -17.91
C LYS A 137 -17.93 -21.81 -17.71
N LYS A 138 -16.92 -21.72 -16.82
CA LYS A 138 -16.04 -22.86 -16.50
C LYS A 138 -16.66 -23.82 -15.48
N GLY A 139 -17.42 -23.31 -14.50
CA GLY A 139 -18.15 -24.16 -13.55
C GLY A 139 -19.37 -24.89 -14.10
N LYS A 140 -19.69 -24.75 -15.40
CA LYS A 140 -20.81 -25.46 -16.05
C LYS A 140 -20.35 -26.59 -16.98
N GLN A 141 -19.04 -26.83 -17.09
CA GLN A 141 -18.48 -27.95 -17.87
C GLN A 141 -17.97 -29.11 -16.97
N ASP A 142 -17.94 -28.92 -15.65
CA ASP A 142 -17.48 -29.95 -14.71
C ASP A 142 -18.67 -30.70 -14.03
N GLU A 143 -19.93 -30.35 -14.36
CA GLU A 143 -21.14 -31.03 -13.84
C GLU A 143 -21.84 -31.93 -14.86
N GLU A 144 -21.38 -31.99 -16.12
CA GLU A 144 -22.01 -32.79 -17.20
C GLU A 144 -21.02 -33.85 -17.76
N ALA A 145 -20.12 -34.36 -16.90
CA ALA A 145 -19.25 -35.51 -17.18
C ALA A 145 -19.42 -36.60 -16.10
N GLY A 146 -20.65 -36.71 -15.56
CA GLY A 146 -21.07 -37.79 -14.68
C GLY A 146 -22.20 -38.59 -15.31
N GLU A 147 -22.03 -39.00 -16.57
CA GLU A 147 -22.96 -39.92 -17.23
C GLU A 147 -22.27 -41.29 -17.36
N ASP A 148 -22.69 -42.17 -16.45
CA ASP A 148 -22.93 -43.59 -16.67
C ASP A 148 -21.84 -44.41 -17.39
N THR A 149 -20.89 -44.92 -16.60
CA THR A 149 -20.34 -46.26 -16.89
C THR A 149 -20.69 -47.15 -15.72
N GLY A 150 -21.86 -47.77 -15.80
CA GLY A 150 -22.24 -48.92 -14.99
C GLY A 150 -21.16 -50.00 -15.05
N VAL A 151 -20.33 -50.06 -14.01
CA VAL A 151 -19.55 -51.25 -13.66
C VAL A 151 -20.24 -51.85 -12.44
N PRO A 152 -20.84 -53.05 -12.55
CA PRO A 152 -21.48 -53.69 -11.40
C PRO A 152 -20.43 -54.04 -10.33
N PRO A 153 -20.82 -54.00 -9.04
CA PRO A 153 -19.95 -54.40 -7.95
C PRO A 153 -19.74 -55.92 -8.02
N GLN A 154 -18.52 -56.35 -8.31
CA GLN A 154 -18.11 -57.71 -7.95
C GLN A 154 -17.71 -57.69 -6.48
N GLY A 155 -18.48 -58.44 -5.69
CA GLY A 155 -18.13 -58.81 -4.33
C GLY A 155 -17.08 -59.90 -4.28
N ASP A 156 -16.77 -60.25 -3.03
CA ASP A 156 -15.98 -61.40 -2.54
C ASP A 156 -14.46 -61.20 -2.70
N ASP A 157 -13.61 -61.19 -1.67
CA ASP A 157 -13.61 -62.00 -0.45
C ASP A 157 -12.97 -61.28 0.77
N PRO A 158 -13.36 -61.65 2.01
CA PRO A 158 -12.63 -61.40 3.24
C PRO A 158 -11.74 -62.60 3.61
N GLU A 159 -10.41 -62.45 3.52
CA GLU A 159 -9.43 -63.28 4.23
C GLU A 159 -8.35 -62.33 4.76
N ASP A 160 -8.33 -61.99 6.05
CA ASP A 160 -7.74 -62.79 7.13
C ASP A 160 -6.24 -63.00 6.90
N SER A 161 -5.42 -62.24 7.62
CA SER A 161 -4.07 -62.64 8.03
C SER A 161 -3.44 -61.56 8.93
N ASP A 162 -3.28 -62.02 10.17
CA ASP A 162 -2.58 -61.51 11.33
C ASP A 162 -1.26 -60.74 11.17
N GLU A 163 -0.91 -60.14 12.32
CA GLU A 163 0.44 -60.16 12.93
C GLU A 163 1.22 -58.82 12.93
N GLU A 164 1.06 -58.08 14.03
CA GLU A 164 2.16 -57.28 14.59
C GLU A 164 3.29 -58.22 15.05
N PRO A 165 4.56 -57.80 15.03
CA PRO A 165 5.08 -57.26 16.29
C PRO A 165 6.04 -56.08 16.17
N ALA A 166 6.15 -55.42 17.32
CA ALA A 166 7.07 -54.36 17.69
C ALA A 166 8.51 -54.52 17.18
N GLY A 167 9.06 -53.42 16.67
CA GLY A 167 10.48 -53.25 16.39
C GLY A 167 11.06 -52.12 17.24
N ASP A 168 11.72 -52.51 18.33
CA ASP A 168 12.53 -51.72 19.24
C ASP A 168 13.88 -51.34 18.58
N ARG A 169 14.25 -50.05 18.59
CA ARG A 169 15.64 -49.53 18.66
C ARG A 169 15.71 -48.01 18.71
#